data_AF-A0A8X6QM75-F1
#
_entry.id   AF-A0A8X6QM75-F1
#
_cell.length_a   1.000
_cell.length_b   1.000
_cell.length_c   1.000
_cell.angle_alpha   90.00
_cell.angle_beta   90.00
_cell.angle_gamma   90.00
#
_symmetry.space_group_name_H-M   'P 1'
#
loop_
_entity.id
_entity.type
_entity.pdbx_description
1 polymer ?
#
loop_
_entity_poly.entity_id
_entity_poly.type
_entity_poly.pdbx_seq_one_letter_code
_entity_poly.pdbx_strand_id
1 'polypeptide(L)'
;MKPDFNIIAENNSITGALRSSLISLHITDESGTTSDEAEICLEYGSNELKGELKVFLGYKESGLLFMGVYIASEITIQSPPQILRVKCCAANFKGSLKEKTSKEWKEITLGDLVSTDMR
;
A
#
# COMPACT_ATOMS: atom_id res chain seq x y z
N MET A 1 9.66 -6.95 22.17
CA MET A 1 9.64 -6.98 20.69
C MET A 1 8.51 -6.13 20.13
N LYS A 2 8.78 -4.83 19.90
CA LYS A 2 7.85 -3.92 19.20
C LYS A 2 8.18 -3.87 17.70
N PRO A 3 7.29 -4.31 16.79
CA PRO A 3 7.55 -4.22 15.36
C PRO A 3 7.64 -2.75 14.95
N ASP A 4 8.57 -2.47 14.04
CA ASP A 4 8.81 -1.15 13.49
C ASP A 4 9.04 -1.27 11.98
N PHE A 5 8.71 -0.22 11.25
CA PHE A 5 8.91 -0.14 9.81
C PHE A 5 9.45 1.24 9.45
N ASN A 6 10.14 1.30 8.32
CA ASN A 6 10.58 2.55 7.73
C ASN A 6 10.39 2.48 6.21
N ILE A 7 9.76 3.51 5.64
CA ILE A 7 9.48 3.60 4.21
C ILE A 7 10.08 4.91 3.71
N ILE A 8 10.91 4.80 2.68
CA ILE A 8 11.58 5.93 2.04
C ILE A 8 11.08 6.00 0.60
N ALA A 9 10.49 7.14 0.24
CA ALA A 9 10.03 7.44 -1.12
C ALA A 9 10.88 8.56 -1.70
N GLU A 10 11.42 8.43 -2.91
CA GLU A 10 12.18 9.51 -3.58
C GLU A 10 13.28 10.13 -2.67
N ASN A 11 13.98 9.31 -1.89
CA ASN A 11 14.98 9.70 -0.88
C ASN A 11 14.45 10.50 0.33
N ASN A 12 13.13 10.63 0.50
CA ASN A 12 12.50 11.22 1.66
C ASN A 12 11.84 10.16 2.54
N SER A 13 12.10 10.18 3.84
CA SER A 13 11.43 9.29 4.79
C SER A 13 9.99 9.76 5.02
N ILE A 14 9.03 8.94 4.59
CA ILE A 14 7.60 9.21 4.74
C ILE A 14 6.97 8.40 5.88
N THR A 15 7.79 7.64 6.61
CA THR A 15 7.39 6.79 7.74
C THR A 15 6.56 7.53 8.79
N GLY A 16 6.86 8.80 9.05
CA GLY A 16 6.11 9.60 10.02
C GLY A 16 4.65 9.80 9.60
N ALA A 17 4.42 10.16 8.34
CA ALA A 17 3.07 10.34 7.79
C ALA A 17 2.33 8.99 7.69
N LEU A 18 3.03 7.93 7.29
CA LEU A 18 2.43 6.61 7.17
C LEU A 18 2.10 5.99 8.53
N ARG A 19 2.87 6.24 9.59
CA ARG A 19 2.58 5.69 10.93
C ARG A 19 1.19 6.06 11.45
N SER A 20 0.69 7.24 11.10
CA SER A 20 -0.63 7.70 11.55
C SER A 20 -1.79 7.12 10.75
N SER A 21 -1.53 6.58 9.56
CA SER A 21 -2.58 6.12 8.66
C SER A 21 -2.39 4.69 8.15
N LEU A 22 -1.30 4.01 8.51
CA LEU A 22 -1.02 2.65 8.09
C LEU A 22 -1.94 1.68 8.82
N ILE A 23 -2.79 1.01 8.05
CA ILE A 23 -3.69 -0.04 8.51
C ILE A 23 -2.96 -1.39 8.47
N SER A 24 -2.36 -1.71 7.31
CA SER A 24 -1.58 -2.94 7.15
C SER A 24 -0.48 -2.78 6.10
N LEU A 25 0.61 -3.50 6.31
CA LEU A 25 1.70 -3.66 5.35
C LEU A 25 1.95 -5.15 5.19
N HIS A 26 1.83 -5.64 3.96
CA HIS A 26 2.06 -7.04 3.61
C HIS A 26 3.17 -7.09 2.55
N ILE A 27 4.14 -7.98 2.74
CA ILE A 27 5.15 -8.29 1.73
C ILE A 27 5.05 -9.78 1.43
N THR A 28 4.96 -10.11 0.15
CA THR A 28 4.91 -11.47 -0.36
C THR A 28 6.19 -11.71 -1.16
N ASP A 29 7.10 -12.48 -0.57
CA ASP A 29 8.30 -13.02 -1.23
C ASP A 29 7.89 -14.29 -1.96
N GLU A 30 7.92 -14.26 -3.30
CA GLU A 30 7.66 -15.44 -4.12
C GLU A 30 8.97 -15.96 -4.69
N SER A 31 9.43 -17.10 -4.18
CA SER A 31 10.60 -17.79 -4.70
C SER A 31 10.24 -18.64 -5.93
N GLY A 32 10.75 -18.28 -7.12
CA GLY A 32 10.79 -19.19 -8.28
C GLY A 32 10.79 -18.52 -9.66
N THR A 33 9.79 -17.68 -9.95
CA THR A 33 9.60 -16.99 -11.25
C THR A 33 8.66 -15.79 -11.14
N THR A 34 7.83 -15.73 -10.09
CA THR A 34 6.98 -14.59 -9.77
C THR A 34 7.78 -13.50 -9.07
N SER A 35 7.46 -12.23 -9.33
CA SER A 35 8.08 -11.08 -8.64
C SER A 35 7.61 -10.97 -7.20
N ASP A 36 8.44 -10.42 -6.32
CA ASP A 36 7.99 -10.01 -5.01
C ASP A 36 6.92 -8.90 -5.13
N GLU A 37 5.90 -9.00 -4.29
CA GLU A 37 4.81 -8.06 -4.23
C GLU A 37 4.72 -7.46 -2.83
N ALA A 38 4.39 -6.17 -2.75
CA ALA A 38 4.12 -5.49 -1.49
C ALA A 38 2.78 -4.77 -1.56
N GLU A 39 2.05 -4.82 -0.47
CA GLU A 39 0.73 -4.24 -0.34
C GLU A 39 0.64 -3.37 0.90
N ILE A 40 0.19 -2.14 0.70
CA ILE A 40 0.12 -1.11 1.74
C ILE A 40 -1.32 -0.63 1.82
N CYS A 41 -1.99 -0.87 2.94
CA CYS A 41 -3.31 -0.33 3.23
C CYS A 41 -3.19 0.88 4.15
N LEU A 42 -3.76 1.99 3.71
CA LEU A 42 -3.78 3.28 4.39
C LEU A 42 -5.22 3.73 4.62
N GLU A 43 -5.42 4.59 5.63
CA GLU A 43 -6.67 5.31 5.79
C GLU A 43 -6.91 6.27 4.61
N TYR A 44 -8.18 6.44 4.25
CA TYR A 44 -8.55 7.37 3.19
C TYR A 44 -8.25 8.83 3.60
N GLY A 45 -7.59 9.58 2.70
CA GLY A 45 -7.13 10.95 2.96
C GLY A 45 -5.63 11.07 3.28
N SER A 46 -4.91 9.95 3.38
CA SER A 46 -3.45 9.95 3.45
C SER A 46 -2.79 10.36 2.14
N ASN A 47 -1.51 10.73 2.23
CA ASN A 47 -0.70 10.99 1.05
C ASN A 47 -0.63 9.76 0.14
N GLU A 48 -0.91 9.97 -1.14
CA GLU A 48 -0.82 8.94 -2.17
C GLU A 48 0.65 8.54 -2.36
N LEU A 49 0.94 7.24 -2.19
CA LEU A 49 2.28 6.68 -2.39
C LEU A 49 2.55 6.50 -3.88
N LYS A 50 3.58 7.18 -4.40
CA LYS A 50 3.97 7.10 -5.81
C LYS A 50 5.46 6.88 -5.97
N GLY A 51 5.82 6.19 -7.06
CA GLY A 51 7.20 5.99 -7.46
C GLY A 51 7.88 4.84 -6.72
N GLU A 52 9.20 4.98 -6.54
CA GLU A 52 10.06 4.00 -5.90
C GLU A 52 9.98 4.12 -4.37
N LEU A 53 9.63 3.02 -3.71
CA LEU A 53 9.45 2.88 -2.27
C LEU A 53 10.46 1.86 -1.74
N LYS A 54 11.39 2.32 -0.90
CA LYS A 54 12.31 1.45 -0.17
C LYS A 54 11.67 1.07 1.17
N VAL A 55 11.41 -0.21 1.36
CA VAL A 55 10.71 -0.72 2.54
C VAL A 55 11.70 -1.41 3.47
N PHE A 56 11.63 -1.04 4.74
CA PHE A 56 12.40 -1.62 5.82
C PHE A 56 11.45 -2.08 6.92
N LEU A 57 11.65 -3.29 7.42
CA LEU A 57 10.83 -3.90 8.47
C LEU A 57 11.73 -4.52 9.52
N GLY A 58 11.30 -4.50 10.77
CA GLY A 58 12.04 -5.12 11.86
C GLY A 58 11.40 -4.84 13.20
N TYR A 59 12.23 -4.82 14.23
CA TYR A 59 11.80 -4.54 15.59
C TYR A 59 12.62 -3.39 16.16
N LYS A 60 12.02 -2.55 17.01
CA LYS A 60 12.75 -1.46 17.68
C LYS A 60 13.98 -1.94 18.46
N GLU A 61 13.93 -3.16 18.98
CA GLU A 61 15.02 -3.75 19.77
C GLU A 61 16.15 -4.31 18.89
N SER A 62 15.84 -4.87 17.71
CA SER A 62 16.83 -5.51 16.82
C SER A 62 17.29 -4.63 15.65
N GLY A 63 16.59 -3.53 15.39
CA GLY A 63 16.80 -2.69 14.22
C GLY A 63 15.88 -3.04 13.04
N LEU A 64 15.93 -2.19 12.03
CA LEU A 64 15.15 -2.31 10.79
C LEU A 64 16.01 -3.02 9.74
N LEU A 65 15.46 -4.06 9.10
CA LEU A 65 16.09 -4.76 7.99
C LEU A 65 15.54 -4.25 6.67
N PHE A 66 16.41 -4.09 5.68
CA PHE A 66 15.99 -3.76 4.32
C PHE A 66 15.29 -4.95 3.67
N MET A 67 14.03 -4.77 3.28
CA MET A 67 13.23 -5.82 2.65
C MET A 67 13.28 -5.75 1.13
N GLY A 68 13.44 -4.56 0.56
CA GLY A 68 13.48 -4.42 -0.89
C GLY A 68 13.05 -3.04 -1.37
N VAL A 69 13.11 -2.89 -2.69
CA VAL A 69 12.60 -1.73 -3.41
C VAL A 69 11.36 -2.15 -4.17
N TYR A 70 10.26 -1.45 -3.92
CA TYR A 70 8.96 -1.70 -4.54
C TYR A 70 8.51 -0.44 -5.26
N ILE A 71 7.87 -0.59 -6.42
CA ILE A 71 7.32 0.51 -7.20
C ILE A 71 5.81 0.45 -7.05
N ALA A 72 5.19 1.56 -6.63
CA ALA A 72 3.74 1.67 -6.54
C ALA A 72 3.14 1.51 -7.95
N SER A 73 2.39 0.44 -8.17
CA SER A 73 1.84 0.07 -9.48
C SER A 73 0.35 0.39 -9.58
N GLU A 74 -0.42 0.12 -8.52
CA GLU A 74 -1.87 0.28 -8.52
C GLU A 74 -2.38 0.80 -7.17
N ILE A 75 -3.33 1.75 -7.21
CA ILE A 75 -3.94 2.35 -6.03
C ILE A 75 -5.44 2.14 -6.12
N THR A 76 -5.99 1.39 -5.17
CA THR A 76 -7.41 1.06 -5.08
C THR A 76 -8.02 1.74 -3.86
N ILE A 77 -9.13 2.43 -4.02
CA ILE A 77 -9.91 2.98 -2.91
C ILE A 77 -11.13 2.09 -2.72
N GLN A 78 -11.23 1.46 -1.55
CA GLN A 78 -12.43 0.72 -1.14
C GLN A 78 -13.44 1.66 -0.50
N SER A 79 -14.74 1.36 -0.62
CA SER A 79 -15.86 2.11 0.00
C SER A 79 -16.85 1.11 0.61
N PRO A 80 -17.58 1.48 1.68
CA PRO A 80 -17.15 1.63 3.06
C PRO A 80 -16.80 0.30 3.76
N PRO A 81 -15.84 0.30 4.71
CA PRO A 81 -15.05 1.46 5.16
C PRO A 81 -14.07 1.96 4.09
N GLN A 82 -13.79 3.27 4.09
CA GLN A 82 -12.92 3.90 3.09
C GLN A 82 -11.43 3.59 3.35
N ILE A 83 -10.86 2.69 2.56
CA ILE A 83 -9.47 2.22 2.70
C ILE A 83 -8.73 2.47 1.39
N LEU A 84 -7.54 3.03 1.46
CA LEU A 84 -6.65 3.22 0.32
C LEU A 84 -5.63 2.07 0.29
N ARG A 85 -5.74 1.18 -0.69
CA ARG A 85 -4.87 0.02 -0.87
C ARG A 85 -3.91 0.28 -2.03
N VAL A 86 -2.62 0.34 -1.73
CA VAL A 86 -1.54 0.52 -2.71
C VAL A 86 -0.87 -0.83 -2.93
N LYS A 87 -0.99 -1.36 -4.15
CA LYS A 87 -0.18 -2.49 -4.60
C LYS A 87 1.12 -1.97 -5.19
N CYS A 88 2.21 -2.64 -4.82
CA CYS A 88 3.56 -2.33 -5.26
C CYS A 88 4.22 -3.61 -5.77
N CYS A 89 4.98 -3.52 -6.85
CA CYS A 89 5.74 -4.64 -7.40
C CYS A 89 7.24 -4.41 -7.18
N ALA A 90 8.02 -5.48 -7.02
CA ALA A 90 9.46 -5.39 -6.89
C ALA A 90 10.11 -4.65 -8.07
N ALA A 91 11.02 -3.73 -7.78
CA ALA A 91 11.79 -3.00 -8.79
C ALA A 91 12.75 -3.90 -9.60
N ASN A 92 13.02 -5.13 -9.12
CA ASN A 92 13.93 -6.10 -9.76
C ASN A 92 13.37 -6.80 -11.01
N PHE A 93 12.17 -6.44 -11.48
CA PHE A 93 11.76 -6.85 -12.82
C PHE A 93 12.48 -6.00 -13.88
N LYS A 94 13.59 -6.54 -14.37
CA LYS A 94 14.34 -6.05 -15.54
C LYS A 94 13.38 -5.66 -16.67
N GLY A 95 13.26 -4.35 -16.89
CA GLY A 95 12.77 -3.78 -18.14
C GLY A 95 11.26 -3.54 -18.18
N SER A 96 10.90 -2.26 -18.17
CA SER A 96 9.67 -1.74 -18.79
C SER A 96 8.34 -2.24 -18.22
N LEU A 97 7.89 -1.62 -17.13
CA LEU A 97 6.45 -1.42 -16.93
C LEU A 97 6.24 0.01 -16.41
N LYS A 98 6.40 1.00 -17.30
CA LYS A 98 5.27 1.81 -17.79
C LYS A 98 4.19 1.96 -16.74
N GLU A 99 4.13 3.17 -16.17
CA GLU A 99 2.98 3.76 -15.50
C GLU A 99 1.66 3.19 -16.07
N LYS A 100 1.12 2.15 -15.44
CA LYS A 100 -0.27 1.75 -15.67
C LYS A 100 -1.11 2.62 -14.75
N THR A 101 -1.41 3.83 -15.23
CA THR A 101 -2.63 4.52 -14.80
C THR A 101 -3.79 3.61 -15.20
N SER A 102 -4.31 2.85 -14.23
CA SER A 102 -5.65 2.27 -14.33
C SER A 102 -6.55 3.04 -13.38
N LYS A 103 -7.45 3.81 -13.98
CA LYS A 103 -8.54 4.51 -13.34
C LYS A 103 -9.65 3.55 -12.93
N GLU A 104 -10.26 3.88 -11.79
CA GLU A 104 -11.66 3.70 -11.40
C GLU A 104 -12.27 2.29 -11.38
N TRP A 105 -12.62 1.84 -10.16
CA TRP A 105 -13.80 1.00 -9.95
C TRP A 105 -14.77 1.78 -9.07
N LYS A 106 -15.69 2.50 -9.73
CA LYS A 106 -16.97 2.88 -9.13
C LYS A 106 -17.81 1.60 -9.04
N GLU A 107 -17.85 0.98 -7.88
CA GLU A 107 -19.01 0.17 -7.50
C GLU A 107 -19.71 0.84 -6.32
N ILE A 108 -20.52 1.83 -6.71
CA ILE A 108 -21.87 2.09 -6.18
C ILE A 108 -22.25 1.29 -4.92
N THR A 109 -22.16 1.95 -3.77
CA THR A 109 -23.07 1.69 -2.66
C THR A 109 -24.50 2.04 -3.08
N LEU A 110 -25.33 1.03 -3.32
CA LEU A 110 -26.80 1.11 -3.25
C LEU A 110 -27.36 -0.22 -2.73
N GLY A 111 -27.09 -0.50 -1.45
CA GLY A 111 -27.74 -1.57 -0.69
C GLY A 111 -28.28 -1.12 0.67
N ASP A 112 -27.94 0.08 1.15
CA ASP A 112 -28.27 0.56 2.50
C ASP A 112 -29.19 1.79 2.47
N LEU A 113 -30.29 1.70 1.72
CA LEU A 113 -31.41 2.64 1.82
C LEU A 113 -32.76 1.91 1.80
N VAL A 114 -32.83 0.71 2.41
CA VAL A 114 -34.12 0.08 2.72
C VAL A 114 -34.34 0.03 4.23
N SER A 115 -34.44 1.20 4.84
CA SER A 115 -35.32 1.32 5.99
C SER A 115 -35.76 2.76 6.12
N THR A 116 -37.07 2.94 6.29
CA THR A 116 -37.74 4.22 6.60
C THR A 116 -38.31 4.95 5.40
N ASP A 117 -39.22 4.29 4.67
CA ASP A 117 -40.54 4.88 4.42
C ASP A 117 -41.59 3.77 4.26
N MET A 118 -42.42 3.59 5.28
CA MET A 118 -43.87 3.43 5.14
C MET A 118 -44.51 3.19 6.53
N ARG A 119 -45.07 4.29 7.04
CA ARG A 119 -46.39 4.40 7.69
C ARG A 119 -46.87 3.34 8.68
#